data_AF-A0A822ZIW7-F1
#
_entry.id   AF-A0A822ZIW7-F1
#
_cell.length_a   1.000
_cell.length_b   1.000
_cell.length_c   1.000
_cell.angle_alpha   90.00
_cell.angle_beta   90.00
_cell.angle_gamma   90.00
#
_symmetry.space_group_name_H-M   'P 1'
#
loop_
_entity.id
_entity.type
_entity.pdbx_description
1 polymer ?
#
loop_
_entity_poly.entity_id
_entity_poly.type
_entity_poly.pdbx_seq_one_letter_code
_entity_poly.pdbx_strand_id
1 'polypeptide(L)'
;MNLVGCWFGAMPVCHGAGGLAGQYRFGGRSGASVLFLGLGKLALGLVFGNSLVRILSQFPIGILGVLLLFSGIELAMASRDMNSKEESFVMLVCAAVSLTGSSAALGFGCGIILFLLVKLRKWDCSLGIWGGFFSKPNSSIDVETGTV
;
A
#
# COMPACT_ATOMS: atom_id res chain seq x y z
N MET A 1 -3.96 -11.43 -10.26
CA MET A 1 -3.10 -11.39 -11.48
C MET A 1 -1.76 -12.11 -11.32
N ASN A 2 -1.13 -12.09 -10.14
CA ASN A 2 0.23 -12.62 -9.94
C ASN A 2 0.41 -14.11 -10.27
N LEU A 3 -0.63 -14.96 -10.06
CA LEU A 3 -0.53 -16.39 -10.34
C LEU A 3 -0.29 -16.70 -11.83
N VAL A 4 -1.02 -16.00 -12.71
CA VAL A 4 -0.95 -16.21 -14.15
C VAL A 4 0.15 -15.35 -14.76
N GLY A 5 0.24 -14.07 -14.38
CA GLY A 5 1.17 -13.11 -14.98
C GLY A 5 2.64 -13.45 -14.76
N CYS A 6 3.02 -13.92 -13.56
CA CYS A 6 4.42 -14.25 -13.27
C CYS A 6 4.93 -15.43 -14.12
N TRP A 7 4.05 -16.34 -14.55
CA TRP A 7 4.43 -17.45 -15.45
C TRP A 7 4.88 -16.95 -16.82
N PHE A 8 4.41 -15.78 -17.24
CA PHE A 8 4.81 -15.10 -18.48
C PHE A 8 5.90 -14.04 -18.25
N GLY A 9 6.58 -14.06 -17.09
CA GLY A 9 7.64 -13.10 -16.77
C GLY A 9 7.15 -11.72 -16.32
N ALA A 10 5.87 -11.57 -15.95
CA ALA A 10 5.39 -10.32 -15.36
C ALA A 10 5.91 -10.13 -13.94
N MET A 11 6.17 -8.87 -13.56
CA MET A 11 6.63 -8.51 -12.23
C MET A 11 5.50 -8.57 -11.18
N PRO A 12 5.87 -8.81 -9.90
CA PRO A 12 5.16 -8.46 -8.69
C PRO A 12 4.13 -7.34 -8.74
N VAL A 13 2.81 -7.56 -8.75
CA VAL A 13 1.90 -6.41 -8.77
C VAL A 13 0.80 -6.48 -7.71
N CYS A 14 0.50 -5.31 -7.14
CA CYS A 14 -0.58 -5.07 -6.18
C CYS A 14 -1.58 -4.06 -6.79
N HIS A 15 -2.57 -3.61 -6.01
CA HIS A 15 -3.64 -2.74 -6.51
C HIS A 15 -3.16 -1.36 -7.01
N GLY A 16 -1.94 -0.92 -6.63
CA GLY A 16 -1.33 0.28 -7.19
C GLY A 16 -2.09 1.57 -6.85
N ALA A 17 -2.29 1.84 -5.56
CA ALA A 17 -3.10 2.96 -5.06
C ALA A 17 -2.70 4.34 -5.64
N GLY A 18 -1.40 4.64 -5.78
CA GLY A 18 -0.94 5.93 -6.30
C GLY A 18 -1.38 6.21 -7.74
N GLY A 19 -1.31 5.20 -8.61
CA GLY A 19 -1.76 5.33 -10.00
C GLY A 19 -3.28 5.44 -10.12
N LEU A 20 -4.02 4.70 -9.27
CA LEU A 20 -5.48 4.78 -9.18
C LEU A 20 -5.95 6.13 -8.66
N ALA A 21 -5.27 6.72 -7.67
CA ALA A 21 -5.55 8.06 -7.18
C ALA A 21 -5.39 9.12 -8.29
N GLY A 22 -4.39 8.95 -9.16
CA GLY A 22 -4.24 9.77 -10.36
C GLY A 22 -5.43 9.64 -11.31
N GLN A 23 -5.86 8.41 -11.63
CA GLN A 23 -7.05 8.17 -12.46
C GLN A 23 -8.29 8.83 -11.88
N TYR A 24 -8.47 8.72 -10.56
CA TYR A 24 -9.58 9.32 -9.86
C TYR A 24 -9.58 10.85 -9.96
N ARG A 25 -8.41 11.51 -9.82
CA ARG A 25 -8.28 12.96 -10.00
C ARG A 25 -8.47 13.43 -11.45
N PHE A 26 -8.18 12.58 -12.43
CA PHE A 26 -8.50 12.84 -13.84
C PHE A 26 -9.97 12.53 -14.21
N GLY A 27 -10.82 12.18 -13.25
CA GLY A 27 -12.26 11.96 -13.45
C GLY A 27 -12.65 10.51 -13.74
N GLY A 28 -11.72 9.56 -13.68
CA GLY A 28 -12.01 8.13 -13.77
C GLY A 28 -12.70 7.61 -12.51
N ARG A 29 -14.00 7.35 -12.58
CA ARG A 29 -14.81 6.83 -11.46
C ARG A 29 -15.19 5.35 -11.56
N SER A 30 -14.72 4.66 -12.60
CA SER A 30 -15.00 3.24 -12.82
C SER A 30 -13.75 2.46 -13.15
N GLY A 31 -13.76 1.16 -12.86
CA GLY A 31 -12.69 0.22 -13.23
C GLY A 31 -12.46 0.11 -14.75
N ALA A 32 -13.42 0.55 -15.57
CA ALA A 32 -13.25 0.63 -17.01
C ALA A 32 -12.11 1.58 -17.41
N SER A 33 -11.87 2.67 -16.66
CA SER A 33 -10.74 3.58 -16.90
C SER A 33 -9.40 2.84 -16.83
N VAL A 34 -9.25 1.96 -15.84
CA VAL A 34 -8.04 1.14 -15.67
C VAL A 34 -7.91 0.12 -16.79
N LEU A 35 -9.02 -0.47 -17.22
CA LEU A 35 -9.05 -1.42 -18.33
C LEU A 35 -8.62 -0.76 -19.65
N PHE A 36 -9.16 0.42 -19.98
CA PHE A 36 -8.79 1.17 -21.18
C PHE A 36 -7.32 1.57 -21.19
N LEU A 37 -6.78 1.98 -20.05
CA LEU A 37 -5.35 2.29 -19.96
C LEU A 37 -4.47 1.05 -20.06
N GLY A 38 -4.90 -0.08 -19.50
CA GLY A 38 -4.21 -1.36 -19.66
C GLY A 38 -4.19 -1.81 -21.12
N LEU A 39 -5.35 -1.79 -21.79
CA LEU A 39 -5.49 -2.11 -23.21
C LEU A 39 -4.69 -1.16 -24.10
N GLY A 40 -4.72 0.14 -23.81
CA GLY A 40 -3.93 1.13 -24.54
C GLY A 40 -2.43 0.87 -24.43
N LYS A 41 -1.92 0.60 -23.22
CA LYS A 41 -0.51 0.24 -23.00
C LYS A 41 -0.13 -1.08 -23.67
N LEU A 42 -1.02 -2.07 -23.64
CA LEU A 42 -0.83 -3.37 -24.31
C LEU A 42 -0.75 -3.21 -25.83
N ALA A 43 -1.71 -2.50 -26.43
CA ALA A 43 -1.74 -2.23 -27.86
C ALA A 43 -0.48 -1.45 -28.29
N LEU A 44 -0.09 -0.44 -27.52
CA LEU A 44 1.11 0.35 -27.80
C LEU A 44 2.39 -0.49 -27.71
N GLY A 45 2.47 -1.39 -26.72
CA GLY A 45 3.57 -2.34 -26.58
C GLY A 45 3.64 -3.37 -27.72
N LEU A 46 2.50 -3.89 -28.18
CA LEU A 46 2.44 -4.84 -29.30
C LEU A 46 2.78 -4.20 -30.65
N VAL A 47 2.33 -2.96 -30.88
CA VAL A 47 2.56 -2.25 -32.16
C VAL A 47 3.97 -1.67 -32.25
N PHE A 48 4.47 -1.02 -31.20
CA PHE A 48 5.76 -0.32 -31.23
C PHE A 48 6.94 -1.12 -30.63
N GLY A 49 6.67 -2.10 -29.77
CA GLY A 49 7.68 -3.00 -29.19
C GLY A 49 8.94 -2.29 -28.70
N ASN A 50 10.08 -2.65 -29.29
CA ASN A 50 11.40 -2.14 -28.91
C ASN A 50 11.60 -0.64 -29.22
N SER A 51 10.91 -0.10 -30.22
CA SER A 51 11.01 1.32 -30.58
C SER A 51 10.48 2.22 -29.47
N LEU A 52 9.44 1.78 -28.76
CA LEU A 52 8.87 2.52 -27.64
C LEU A 52 9.83 2.57 -26.44
N VAL A 53 10.54 1.48 -26.16
CA VAL A 53 11.53 1.43 -25.07
C VAL A 53 12.65 2.45 -25.29
N ARG A 54 13.11 2.61 -26.53
CA ARG A 54 14.13 3.61 -26.88
C ARG A 54 13.64 5.06 -26.70
N ILE A 55 12.36 5.31 -26.93
CA ILE A 55 11.76 6.64 -26.71
C ILE A 55 11.60 6.88 -25.20
N LEU A 56 11.10 5.90 -24.45
CA LEU A 56 10.94 6.00 -23.00
C LEU A 56 12.28 6.17 -22.27
N SER A 57 13.38 5.64 -22.80
CA SER A 57 14.71 5.83 -22.20
C SER A 57 15.25 7.25 -22.32
N GLN A 58 14.68 8.08 -23.20
CA GLN A 58 15.00 9.51 -23.31
C GLN A 58 14.21 10.37 -22.31
N PHE A 59 13.28 9.77 -21.56
CA PHE A 59 12.45 10.52 -20.63
C PHE A 59 13.30 11.02 -19.44
N PRO A 60 13.21 12.31 -19.07
CA PRO A 60 14.04 12.88 -18.02
C PRO A 60 13.74 12.25 -16.66
N ILE A 61 14.77 11.70 -16.03
CA ILE A 61 14.70 11.01 -14.74
C ILE A 61 14.18 11.95 -13.63
N GLY A 62 14.43 13.25 -13.74
CA GLY A 62 13.92 14.25 -12.81
C GLY A 62 12.39 14.30 -12.76
N ILE A 63 11.70 14.20 -13.90
CA ILE A 63 10.24 14.21 -13.94
C ILE A 63 9.67 12.92 -13.32
N LEU A 64 10.29 11.78 -13.63
CA LEU A 64 9.95 10.50 -13.00
C LEU A 64 10.09 10.55 -11.48
N GLY A 65 11.18 11.15 -10.97
CA GLY A 65 11.39 11.33 -9.54
C GLY A 65 10.32 12.19 -8.87
N VAL A 66 9.95 13.33 -9.47
CA VAL A 66 8.91 14.22 -8.93
C VAL A 66 7.54 13.55 -8.90
N LEU A 67 7.17 12.80 -9.96
CA LEU A 67 5.92 12.04 -10.01
C LEU A 67 5.87 10.96 -8.92
N LEU A 68 6.97 10.24 -8.72
CA LEU A 68 7.08 9.23 -7.66
C LEU A 68 7.03 9.86 -6.26
N LEU A 69 7.67 11.01 -6.07
CA LEU A 69 7.66 11.75 -4.81
C LEU A 69 6.22 12.19 -4.47
N PHE A 70 5.50 12.76 -5.42
CA PHE A 70 4.10 13.16 -5.22
C PHE A 70 3.21 11.95 -4.87
N SER A 71 3.35 10.85 -5.61
CA SER A 71 2.63 9.61 -5.29
C SER A 71 2.99 9.05 -3.91
N GLY A 72 4.25 9.19 -3.48
CA GLY A 72 4.72 8.77 -2.17
C GLY A 72 4.13 9.62 -1.05
N ILE A 73 4.05 10.95 -1.24
CA ILE A 73 3.41 11.86 -0.27
C ILE A 73 1.92 11.56 -0.14
N GLU A 74 1.20 11.35 -1.24
CA GLU A 74 -0.23 10.97 -1.21
C GLU A 74 -0.46 9.68 -0.41
N LEU A 75 0.39 8.67 -0.62
CA LEU A 75 0.32 7.43 0.16
C LEU A 75 0.70 7.65 1.63
N ALA A 76 1.67 8.52 1.91
CA ALA A 76 2.07 8.86 3.28
C ALA A 76 0.96 9.64 4.03
N MET A 77 0.18 10.49 3.34
CA MET A 77 -0.94 11.21 3.96
C MET A 77 -2.01 10.27 4.50
N ALA A 78 -2.22 9.11 3.87
CA ALA A 78 -3.14 8.09 4.37
C ALA A 78 -2.73 7.55 5.76
N SER A 79 -1.45 7.63 6.15
CA SER A 79 -1.01 7.25 7.50
C SER A 79 -1.50 8.19 8.60
N ARG A 80 -1.92 9.42 8.26
CA ARG A 80 -2.51 10.38 9.21
C ARG A 80 -3.97 10.09 9.53
N ASP A 81 -4.66 9.32 8.70
CA ASP A 81 -6.07 8.95 8.90
C ASP A 81 -6.23 7.74 9.85
N MET A 82 -5.15 7.29 10.48
CA MET A 82 -5.21 6.22 11.47
C MET A 82 -5.78 6.74 12.79
N ASN A 83 -6.86 6.10 13.25
CA ASN A 83 -7.60 6.48 14.47
C ASN A 83 -6.80 6.28 15.79
N SER A 84 -5.66 5.57 15.76
CA SER A 84 -4.85 5.29 16.94
C SER A 84 -3.39 5.73 16.75
N LYS A 85 -2.84 6.39 17.79
CA LYS A 85 -1.44 6.84 17.83
C LYS A 85 -0.46 5.67 17.71
N GLU A 86 -0.84 4.51 18.23
CA GLU A 86 -0.04 3.29 18.20
C GLU A 86 0.10 2.75 16.77
N GLU A 87 -1.00 2.71 16.02
CA GLU A 87 -1.00 2.20 14.64
C GLU A 87 -0.25 3.15 13.69
N SER A 88 -0.40 4.46 13.89
CA SER A 88 0.37 5.47 13.15
C SER A 88 1.88 5.35 13.42
N PHE A 89 2.27 5.06 14.67
CA PHE A 89 3.67 4.80 15.03
C PHE A 89 4.23 3.56 14.34
N VAL A 90 3.50 2.44 14.34
CA VAL A 90 3.91 1.20 13.64
C VAL A 90 4.10 1.45 12.14
N MET A 91 3.18 2.16 11.49
CA MET A 91 3.30 2.54 10.07
C MET A 91 4.54 3.39 9.79
N LEU A 92 4.83 4.41 10.61
CA LEU A 92 6.01 5.26 10.45
C LEU A 92 7.32 4.49 10.65
N VAL A 93 7.38 3.61 11.65
CA VAL A 93 8.56 2.77 11.89
C VAL A 93 8.77 1.78 10.75
N CYS A 94 7.70 1.14 10.26
CA CYS A 94 7.74 0.25 9.09
C CYS A 94 8.28 0.98 7.85
N ALA A 95 7.82 2.19 7.58
CA ALA A 95 8.28 3.01 6.47
C ALA A 95 9.77 3.41 6.63
N ALA A 96 10.18 3.87 7.82
CA ALA A 96 11.56 4.24 8.11
C ALA A 96 12.52 3.06 7.92
N VAL A 97 12.18 1.89 8.47
CA VAL A 97 12.99 0.67 8.33
C VAL A 97 13.04 0.19 6.89
N SER A 98 11.96 0.32 6.12
CA SER A 98 11.95 -0.01 4.69
C SER A 98 12.90 0.85 3.88
N LEU A 99 13.00 2.15 4.21
CA LEU A 99 13.88 3.10 3.53
C LEU A 99 15.35 2.90 3.91
N THR A 100 15.64 2.63 5.19
CA THR A 100 17.01 2.40 5.68
C THR A 100 17.53 1.01 5.33
N GLY A 101 16.68 -0.01 5.38
CA GLY A 101 17.04 -1.42 5.17
C GLY A 101 17.04 -1.86 3.71
N SER A 102 16.86 -0.94 2.75
CA SER A 102 16.77 -1.19 1.30
C SER A 102 15.80 -2.31 0.91
N SER A 103 14.84 -2.66 1.77
CA SER A 103 13.94 -3.78 1.57
C SER A 103 12.61 -3.60 2.30
N ALA A 104 11.52 -3.71 1.54
CA ALA A 104 10.17 -3.68 2.09
C ALA A 104 9.88 -4.86 3.03
N ALA A 105 10.58 -5.99 2.84
CA ALA A 105 10.44 -7.17 3.68
C ALA A 105 10.91 -6.92 5.13
N LEU A 106 12.03 -6.20 5.33
CA LEU A 106 12.51 -5.85 6.67
C LEU A 106 11.56 -4.88 7.39
N GLY A 107 11.03 -3.90 6.66
CA GLY A 107 10.01 -3.00 7.22
C GLY A 107 8.76 -3.75 7.65
N PHE A 108 8.25 -4.65 6.81
CA PHE A 108 7.10 -5.50 7.14
C PHE A 108 7.35 -6.38 8.37
N GLY A 109 8.52 -7.05 8.42
CA GLY A 109 8.90 -7.88 9.57
C GLY A 109 9.01 -7.07 10.87
N CYS A 110 9.70 -5.92 10.82
CA CYS A 110 9.81 -5.02 11.96
C CYS A 110 8.44 -4.49 12.41
N GLY A 111 7.57 -4.10 11.47
CA GLY A 111 6.22 -3.62 11.73
C GLY A 111 5.35 -4.65 12.44
N ILE A 112 5.38 -5.92 12.02
CA ILE A 112 4.67 -7.01 12.70
C ILE A 112 5.16 -7.18 14.13
N ILE A 113 6.48 -7.23 14.34
CA ILE A 113 7.06 -7.39 15.68
C ILE A 113 6.63 -6.24 16.59
N LEU A 114 6.67 -5.00 16.10
CA LEU A 114 6.28 -3.81 16.85
C LEU A 114 4.78 -3.82 17.20
N PHE A 115 3.93 -4.19 16.24
CA PHE A 115 2.48 -4.32 16.44
C PHE A 115 2.16 -5.37 17.51
N LEU A 116 2.82 -6.53 17.45
CA LEU A 116 2.66 -7.57 18.47
C LEU A 116 3.13 -7.09 19.84
N LEU A 117 4.25 -6.38 19.94
CA LEU A 117 4.74 -5.85 21.22
C LEU A 117 3.79 -4.83 21.86
N VAL A 118 3.23 -3.94 21.04
CA VAL A 118 2.24 -2.95 21.50
C VAL A 118 0.96 -3.66 21.94
N LYS A 119 0.52 -4.68 21.20
CA LYS A 119 -0.63 -5.50 21.56
C LYS A 119 -0.39 -6.27 22.86
N LEU A 120 0.77 -6.90 23.03
CA LEU A 120 1.14 -7.60 24.27
C LEU A 120 1.15 -6.65 25.47
N ARG A 121 1.72 -5.44 25.35
CA ARG A 121 1.68 -4.43 26.43
C ARG A 121 0.25 -4.07 26.83
N LYS A 122 -0.68 -3.95 25.88
CA LYS A 122 -2.09 -3.70 26.18
C LYS A 122 -2.73 -4.87 26.94
N TRP A 123 -2.34 -6.09 26.62
CA TRP A 123 -2.85 -7.30 27.27
C TRP A 123 -2.27 -7.45 28.68
N ASP A 124 -0.98 -7.16 28.89
CA ASP A 124 -0.34 -7.18 30.21
C ASP A 124 -0.88 -6.08 31.13
N CYS A 125 -1.16 -4.90 30.59
CA CYS A 125 -1.82 -3.83 31.35
C CYS A 125 -3.28 -4.20 31.69
N SER A 126 -3.97 -4.94 30.82
CA SER A 126 -5.31 -5.47 31.10
C SER A 126 -5.30 -6.64 32.09
N LEU A 127 -4.27 -7.49 32.09
CA LEU A 127 -4.13 -8.61 33.01
C LEU A 127 -3.63 -8.17 34.40
N GLY A 128 -2.80 -7.13 34.48
CA GLY A 128 -2.37 -6.52 35.74
C GLY A 128 -3.49 -5.78 36.48
N ILE A 129 -4.54 -5.36 35.77
CA ILE A 129 -5.75 -4.76 36.36
C ILE A 129 -6.78 -5.83 36.73
N TRP A 130 -6.74 -7.01 36.11
CA TRP A 130 -7.66 -8.13 36.39
C TRP A 130 -7.18 -9.07 37.51
N GLY A 131 -6.38 -8.56 38.46
CA GLY A 131 -6.32 -9.08 39.83
C GLY A 131 -7.39 -8.46 40.75
N GLY A 132 -8.12 -7.45 40.26
CA GLY A 132 -9.22 -6.81 40.97
C GLY A 132 -10.45 -6.68 40.08
N PHE A 133 -11.49 -7.45 40.42
CA PHE A 133 -12.89 -7.04 40.26
C PHE A 133 -13.48 -6.98 38.85
N PHE A 134 -14.09 -8.09 38.45
CA PHE A 134 -15.48 -8.21 37.96
C PHE A 134 -16.07 -7.13 37.01
N SER A 135 -16.70 -7.62 35.92
CA SER A 135 -17.54 -6.94 34.90
C SER A 135 -16.79 -6.30 33.73
N LYS A 136 -17.09 -6.56 32.45
CA LYS A 136 -18.24 -7.20 31.80
C LYS A 136 -17.83 -7.60 30.36
N PRO A 137 -18.41 -8.67 29.78
CA PRO A 137 -18.24 -9.03 28.37
C PRO A 137 -19.28 -8.33 27.48
N ASN A 138 -18.86 -7.99 26.25
CA ASN A 138 -19.63 -7.97 24.99
C ASN A 138 -18.77 -7.26 23.93
N SER A 139 -18.29 -7.91 22.85
CA SER A 139 -19.05 -8.28 21.63
C SER A 139 -19.77 -7.06 21.05
N SER A 140 -19.53 -6.64 19.81
CA SER A 140 -19.69 -7.38 18.56
C SER A 140 -19.13 -6.51 17.41
N ILE A 141 -18.47 -7.08 16.39
CA ILE A 141 -18.96 -7.30 15.00
C ILE A 141 -19.14 -5.92 14.30
N ASP A 142 -18.45 -5.60 13.21
CA ASP A 142 -18.80 -6.11 11.89
C ASP A 142 -17.61 -6.37 10.94
N VAL A 143 -17.63 -7.58 10.39
CA VAL A 143 -17.13 -7.91 9.06
C VAL A 143 -18.26 -7.61 8.08
N GLU A 144 -18.08 -6.66 7.16
CA GLU A 144 -18.80 -6.57 5.87
C GLU A 144 -17.95 -5.70 4.94
N THR A 145 -17.30 -6.25 3.91
CA THR A 145 -17.82 -6.49 2.55
C THR A 145 -18.62 -5.31 1.98
N GLY A 146 -18.12 -4.68 0.91
CA GLY A 146 -18.89 -3.76 0.05
C GLY A 146 -18.09 -2.51 -0.34
N THR A 147 -17.48 -2.46 -1.51
CA THR A 147 -18.06 -1.76 -2.67
C THR A 147 -18.45 -0.30 -2.39
N VAL A 148 -17.56 0.63 -2.75
CA VAL A 148 -17.80 1.71 -3.72
C VAL A 148 -16.49 2.10 -4.39
#